data_AF-A0A379LSQ6-F1
#
_entry.id   AF-A0A379LSQ6-F1
#
_cell.length_a   1.000
_cell.length_b   1.000
_cell.length_c   1.000
_cell.angle_alpha   90.00
_cell.angle_beta   90.00
_cell.angle_gamma   90.00
#
_symmetry.space_group_name_H-M   'P 1'
#
loop_
_entity.id
_entity.type
_entity.pdbx_description
1 polymer ?
#
loop_
_entity_poly.entity_id
_entity_poly.type
_entity_poly.pdbx_seq_one_letter_code
_entity_poly.pdbx_strand_id
1 'polypeptide(L)'
;MPSLRVWRSPELFGHEKGAFTGAQDRHRGWFEAAEGGTLLLDEVGELSASLQVKLLRVLQEREITRVGSSRAVKVNVRVIAATNRDLAVAIRERRFREDLYYRLNVASVTLPPLRQRCEDIPVLATHFLQLYARRLGRPQLRLSEDAVATLMDYSWPGNIRELENTLHNAVLLSKTSLVTPQQLRLNNLTGSELPPGEEALDQFLRQQMQQSETPLYPRVIEALIKNALELTQGNQLQAAALLGISRHTLRTQLGHLGVIKTAPHFTASARHFSESAARTGAGTAHRLSEIWQPRHPESAPVTGTAAGR
;
A
#
# COMPACT_ATOMS: atom_id res chain seq x y z
N MET A 1 2.12 -3.89 -7.20
CA MET A 1 1.68 -3.46 -5.84
C MET A 1 2.91 -3.02 -5.06
N PRO A 2 3.16 -1.72 -4.82
CA PRO A 2 4.10 -1.37 -3.78
C PRO A 2 3.37 -1.60 -2.44
N SER A 3 3.89 -2.54 -1.66
CA SER A 3 3.56 -2.62 -0.24
C SER A 3 3.90 -1.26 0.37
N LEU A 4 2.89 -0.56 0.90
CA LEU A 4 3.09 0.49 1.91
C LEU A 4 3.97 -0.16 2.98
N ARG A 5 5.26 0.18 2.95
CA ARG A 5 6.25 -0.41 3.85
C ARG A 5 6.04 0.28 5.19
N VAL A 6 5.03 -0.17 5.93
CA VAL A 6 4.76 0.34 7.27
C VAL A 6 5.94 -0.08 8.12
N TRP A 7 6.81 0.88 8.47
CA TRP A 7 7.94 0.63 9.35
C TRP A 7 7.44 0.10 10.69
N ARG A 8 7.86 -1.11 11.07
CA ARG A 8 7.51 -1.69 12.36
C ARG A 8 8.75 -1.79 13.25
N SER A 9 8.58 -1.41 14.52
CA SER A 9 9.66 -1.52 15.53
C SER A 9 10.27 -2.94 15.60
N PRO A 10 9.49 -4.04 15.58
CA PRO A 10 10.07 -5.39 15.59
C PRO A 10 10.93 -5.73 14.37
N GLU A 11 10.66 -5.16 13.20
CA GLU A 11 11.44 -5.41 11.98
C GLU A 11 12.78 -4.69 12.01
N LEU A 12 12.79 -3.42 12.41
CA LEU A 12 14.00 -2.61 12.51
C LEU A 12 14.93 -3.08 13.64
N PHE A 13 14.37 -3.26 14.84
CA PHE A 13 15.16 -3.44 16.07
C PHE A 13 15.14 -4.87 16.60
N GLY A 14 14.34 -5.76 16.00
CA GLY A 14 14.15 -7.11 16.51
C GLY A 14 13.18 -7.17 17.68
N HIS A 15 12.85 -8.39 18.11
CA HIS A 15 11.98 -8.62 19.27
C HIS A 15 12.39 -9.87 20.03
N GLU A 16 12.15 -9.86 21.33
CA GLU A 16 12.25 -11.05 22.17
C GLU A 16 10.94 -11.87 22.10
N LYS A 17 11.03 -13.14 22.50
CA LYS A 17 9.85 -14.00 22.63
C LYS A 17 8.84 -13.38 23.60
N GLY A 18 7.57 -13.35 23.20
CA GLY A 18 6.49 -12.79 24.02
C GLY A 18 6.38 -11.25 24.01
N ALA A 19 7.13 -10.55 23.17
CA ALA A 19 7.11 -9.09 23.11
C ALA A 19 5.78 -8.48 22.62
N PHE A 20 4.98 -9.24 21.87
CA PHE A 20 3.64 -8.88 21.40
C PHE A 20 2.86 -10.16 21.05
N THR A 21 1.55 -10.03 20.83
CA THR A 21 0.68 -11.15 20.44
C THR A 21 1.14 -11.74 19.11
N GLY A 22 1.62 -13.00 19.14
CA GLY A 22 2.19 -13.68 17.97
C GLY A 22 3.73 -13.72 17.93
N ALA A 23 4.43 -13.09 18.88
CA ALA A 23 5.89 -13.19 19.03
C ALA A 23 6.30 -14.55 19.64
N GLN A 24 6.19 -15.62 18.87
CA GLN A 24 6.48 -16.98 19.35
C GLN A 24 7.97 -17.23 19.60
N ASP A 25 8.83 -16.59 18.79
CA ASP A 25 10.28 -16.75 18.83
C ASP A 25 10.98 -15.38 18.90
N ARG A 26 12.26 -15.41 19.26
CA ARG A 26 13.13 -14.24 19.19
C ARG A 26 13.51 -13.98 17.73
N HIS A 27 13.47 -12.72 17.31
CA HIS A 27 13.87 -12.30 15.96
C HIS A 27 14.91 -11.19 16.00
N ARG A 28 15.94 -11.29 15.15
CA ARG A 28 16.95 -10.24 14.95
C ARG A 28 16.41 -9.19 13.99
N GLY A 29 16.52 -7.92 14.36
CA GLY A 29 16.10 -6.82 13.50
C GLY A 29 17.08 -6.51 12.36
N TRP A 30 16.68 -5.64 11.44
CA TRP A 30 17.51 -5.21 10.31
C TRP A 30 18.84 -4.57 10.74
N PHE A 31 18.87 -3.83 11.87
CA PHE A 31 20.13 -3.28 12.38
C PHE A 31 21.12 -4.37 12.81
N GLU A 32 20.66 -5.44 13.46
CA GLU A 32 21.55 -6.56 13.81
C GLU A 32 21.96 -7.38 12.58
N ALA A 33 21.05 -7.52 11.61
CA ALA A 33 21.33 -8.25 10.38
C ALA A 33 22.34 -7.52 9.50
N ALA A 34 22.40 -6.19 9.58
CA ALA A 34 23.33 -5.33 8.85
C ALA A 34 24.64 -5.05 9.60
N GLU A 35 24.93 -5.76 10.69
CA GLU A 35 26.13 -5.57 11.50
C GLU A 35 27.41 -5.66 10.65
N GLY A 36 28.28 -4.66 10.77
CA GLY A 36 29.51 -4.54 9.97
C GLY A 36 29.28 -4.12 8.51
N GLY A 37 28.03 -3.85 8.12
CA GLY A 37 27.62 -3.58 6.75
C GLY A 37 26.92 -2.23 6.56
N THR A 38 26.03 -2.18 5.57
CA THR A 38 25.24 -0.99 5.22
C THR A 38 23.75 -1.30 5.27
N LEU A 39 22.97 -0.41 5.90
CA LEU A 39 21.51 -0.47 5.94
C LEU A 39 20.93 0.70 5.15
N LEU A 40 20.09 0.38 4.15
CA LEU A 40 19.33 1.37 3.38
C LEU A 40 17.93 1.51 3.98
N LEU A 41 17.58 2.71 4.41
CA LEU A 41 16.26 3.09 4.89
C LEU A 41 15.58 3.96 3.83
N ASP A 42 14.56 3.42 3.17
CA ASP A 42 13.75 4.20 2.22
C ASP A 42 12.65 4.98 2.98
N GLU A 43 12.06 6.00 2.37
CA GLU A 43 10.90 6.72 2.92
C GLU A 43 11.02 7.15 4.40
N VAL A 44 12.20 7.60 4.86
CA VAL A 44 12.41 7.92 6.28
C VAL A 44 11.50 9.05 6.82
N GLY A 45 10.97 9.89 5.93
CA GLY A 45 9.98 10.92 6.26
C GLY A 45 8.59 10.39 6.65
N GLU A 46 8.34 9.08 6.53
CA GLU A 46 7.11 8.40 6.95
C GLU A 46 7.27 7.70 8.32
N LEU A 47 8.44 7.80 8.96
CA LEU A 47 8.67 7.20 10.28
C LEU A 47 7.76 7.83 11.32
N SER A 48 7.11 6.98 12.13
CA SER A 48 6.36 7.45 13.30
C SER A 48 7.29 8.10 14.33
N ALA A 49 6.75 8.99 15.17
CA ALA A 49 7.56 9.70 16.17
C ALA A 49 8.34 8.76 17.11
N SER A 50 7.75 7.60 17.47
CA SER A 50 8.43 6.60 18.31
C SER A 50 9.60 5.93 17.59
N LEU A 51 9.47 5.69 16.28
CA LEU A 51 10.57 5.15 15.47
C LEU A 51 11.67 6.17 15.25
N GLN A 52 11.32 7.45 15.10
CA GLN A 52 12.31 8.53 14.99
C GLN A 52 13.21 8.61 16.22
N VAL A 53 12.65 8.50 17.42
CA VAL A 53 13.43 8.48 18.68
C VAL A 53 14.36 7.26 18.74
N LYS A 54 13.86 6.08 18.38
CA LYS A 54 14.69 4.87 18.39
C LYS A 54 15.79 4.94 17.33
N LEU A 55 15.49 5.42 16.13
CA LEU A 55 16.49 5.59 15.07
C LEU A 55 17.57 6.59 15.49
N LEU A 56 17.18 7.73 16.08
CA LEU A 56 18.12 8.70 16.64
C LEU A 56 19.08 8.05 17.63
N ARG A 57 18.55 7.22 18.55
CA ARG A 57 19.35 6.51 19.54
C ARG A 57 20.38 5.58 18.88
N VAL A 58 19.99 4.82 17.86
CA VAL A 58 20.92 3.95 17.13
C VAL A 58 22.02 4.76 16.45
N LEU A 59 21.67 5.87 15.81
CA LEU A 59 22.65 6.72 15.12
C LEU A 59 23.63 7.41 16.08
N GLN A 60 23.19 7.72 17.30
CA GLN A 60 24.01 8.39 18.32
C GLN A 60 24.84 7.41 19.15
N GLU A 61 24.19 6.41 19.74
CA GLU A 61 24.79 5.50 20.73
C GLU A 61 25.38 4.24 20.08
N ARG A 62 25.06 3.96 18.81
CA ARG A 62 25.42 2.71 18.13
C ARG A 62 24.91 1.49 18.87
N GLU A 63 23.73 1.61 19.45
CA GLU A 63 23.08 0.57 20.23
C GLU A 63 21.61 0.47 19.85
N ILE A 64 21.10 -0.75 19.79
CA ILE A 64 19.67 -1.02 19.62
C ILE A 64 19.11 -1.70 20.87
N THR A 65 17.80 -1.59 21.05
CA THR A 65 17.07 -2.35 22.07
C THR A 65 15.93 -3.09 21.39
N ARG A 66 15.88 -4.42 21.56
CA ARG A 66 14.80 -5.24 21.00
C ARG A 66 13.47 -4.89 21.65
N VAL A 67 12.39 -5.03 20.91
CA VAL A 67 11.04 -4.92 21.48
C VAL A 67 10.85 -6.02 22.53
N GLY A 68 10.38 -5.64 23.73
CA GLY A 68 10.24 -6.57 24.87
C GLY A 68 11.53 -6.83 25.65
N SER A 69 12.63 -6.15 25.33
CA SER A 69 13.88 -6.21 26.10
C SER A 69 14.29 -4.82 26.60
N SER A 70 15.05 -4.79 27.69
CA SER A 70 15.80 -3.60 28.13
C SER A 70 17.29 -3.69 27.80
N ARG A 71 17.74 -4.84 27.26
CA ARG A 71 19.15 -5.07 26.96
C ARG A 71 19.56 -4.32 25.70
N ALA A 72 20.54 -3.43 25.84
CA ALA A 72 21.20 -2.80 24.71
C ALA A 72 22.12 -3.79 23.98
N VAL A 73 22.13 -3.70 22.66
CA VAL A 73 23.00 -4.49 21.77
C VAL A 73 23.76 -3.50 20.90
N LYS A 74 25.09 -3.52 21.01
CA LYS A 74 25.95 -2.70 20.15
C LYS A 74 25.83 -3.12 18.70
N VAL A 75 25.76 -2.13 17.82
CA VAL A 75 25.70 -2.33 16.38
C VAL A 75 26.63 -1.35 15.66
N ASN A 76 27.32 -1.80 14.63
CA ASN A 76 28.14 -0.98 13.75
C ASN A 76 27.62 -1.06 12.32
N VAL A 77 26.80 -0.09 11.94
CA VAL A 77 26.09 -0.09 10.64
C VAL A 77 26.25 1.27 9.97
N ARG A 78 26.62 1.25 8.69
CA ARG A 78 26.53 2.44 7.84
C ARG A 78 25.08 2.63 7.39
N VAL A 79 24.46 3.76 7.73
CA VAL A 79 23.08 4.04 7.33
C VAL A 79 23.06 4.92 6.10
N ILE A 80 22.29 4.51 5.08
CA ILE A 80 21.88 5.35 3.96
C ILE A 80 20.38 5.56 4.10
N ALA A 81 19.92 6.81 4.05
CA ALA A 81 18.50 7.13 4.12
C ALA A 81 18.04 7.82 2.83
N ALA A 82 16.83 7.48 2.39
CA ALA A 82 16.15 8.11 1.27
C ALA A 82 14.76 8.58 1.70
N THR A 83 14.27 9.65 1.08
CA THR A 83 12.91 10.12 1.27
C THR A 83 12.45 10.93 0.06
N ASN A 84 11.15 10.88 -0.22
CA ASN A 84 10.47 11.71 -1.20
C ASN A 84 9.79 12.94 -0.57
N ARG A 85 9.91 13.13 0.75
CA ARG A 85 9.32 14.26 1.47
C ARG A 85 10.35 15.35 1.72
N ASP A 86 9.89 16.59 1.71
CA ASP A 86 10.65 17.71 2.24
C ASP A 86 10.69 17.62 3.78
N LEU A 87 11.84 17.22 4.30
CA LEU A 87 12.05 17.09 5.74
C LEU A 87 12.06 18.45 6.45
N ALA A 88 12.46 19.54 5.78
CA ALA A 88 12.43 20.87 6.38
C ALA A 88 10.98 21.35 6.62
N VAL A 89 10.07 21.06 5.69
CA VAL A 89 8.63 21.24 5.90
C VAL A 89 8.13 20.35 7.04
N ALA A 90 8.50 19.06 7.04
CA ALA A 90 8.06 18.12 8.07
C ALA A 90 8.54 18.48 9.48
N ILE A 91 9.72 19.11 9.62
CA ILE A 91 10.24 19.64 10.88
C ILE A 91 9.39 20.83 11.36
N ARG A 92 9.10 21.79 10.47
CA ARG A 92 8.24 22.94 10.81
C ARG A 92 6.85 22.51 11.28
N GLU A 93 6.32 21.45 10.69
CA GLU A 93 5.04 20.85 11.08
C GLU A 93 5.12 19.88 12.26
N ARG A 94 6.29 19.75 12.90
CA ARG A 94 6.57 18.84 14.04
C ARG A 94 6.28 17.36 13.74
N ARG A 95 6.23 16.98 12.47
CA ARG A 95 6.07 15.59 12.01
C ARG A 95 7.39 14.85 11.93
N PHE A 96 8.49 15.58 11.84
CA PHE A 96 9.85 15.04 11.84
C PHE A 96 10.72 15.76 12.86
N ARG A 97 11.57 15.02 13.58
CA ARG A 97 12.44 15.62 14.58
C ARG A 97 13.69 16.24 13.94
N GLU A 98 14.00 17.45 14.37
CA GLU A 98 15.16 18.21 13.92
C GLU A 98 16.48 17.53 14.29
N ASP A 99 16.58 16.95 15.49
CA ASP A 99 17.77 16.23 15.97
C ASP A 99 18.13 15.02 15.09
N LEU A 100 17.12 14.27 14.65
CA LEU A 100 17.27 13.14 13.72
C LEU A 100 17.68 13.61 12.33
N TYR A 101 17.09 14.72 11.85
CA TYR A 101 17.45 15.29 10.55
C TYR A 101 18.94 15.60 10.46
N TYR A 102 19.51 16.28 11.44
CA TYR A 102 20.95 16.60 11.43
C TYR A 102 21.85 15.37 11.55
N ARG A 103 21.38 14.28 12.17
CA ARG A 103 22.14 13.02 12.23
C ARG A 103 22.09 12.22 10.92
N LEU A 104 21.03 12.36 10.15
CA LEU A 104 20.90 11.72 8.82
C LEU A 104 21.56 12.56 7.72
N ASN A 105 21.41 13.90 7.78
CA ASN A 105 21.83 14.83 6.75
C ASN A 105 23.32 15.21 6.86
N VAL A 106 24.21 14.21 6.91
CA VAL A 106 25.66 14.42 6.95
C VAL A 106 26.22 14.63 5.54
N ALA A 107 25.75 13.84 4.58
CA ALA A 107 26.05 13.99 3.17
C ALA A 107 24.78 13.69 2.36
N SER A 108 24.21 14.73 1.75
CA SER A 108 22.99 14.61 0.96
C SER A 108 23.26 14.54 -0.53
N VAL A 109 22.49 13.71 -1.21
CA VAL A 109 22.47 13.61 -2.67
C VAL A 109 21.03 13.83 -3.11
N THR A 110 20.80 14.92 -3.84
CA THR A 110 19.50 15.21 -4.44
C THR A 110 19.40 14.49 -5.77
N LEU A 111 18.44 13.56 -5.90
CA LEU A 111 18.19 12.88 -7.17
C LEU A 111 17.27 13.74 -8.05
N PRO A 112 17.73 14.22 -9.22
CA PRO A 112 16.89 15.04 -10.09
C PRO A 112 15.75 14.19 -10.68
N PRO A 113 14.53 14.74 -10.82
CA PRO A 113 13.46 14.08 -11.55
C PRO A 113 13.85 13.85 -13.01
N LEU A 114 13.18 12.90 -13.69
CA LEU A 114 13.53 12.51 -15.06
C LEU A 114 13.47 13.69 -16.05
N ARG A 115 12.51 14.61 -15.87
CA ARG A 115 12.37 15.85 -16.67
C ARG A 115 13.56 16.82 -16.61
N GLN A 116 14.45 16.67 -15.63
CA GLN A 116 15.68 17.47 -15.53
C GLN A 116 16.90 16.77 -16.16
N ARG A 117 16.72 15.55 -16.70
CA ARG A 117 17.75 14.70 -17.31
C ARG A 117 17.18 13.94 -18.50
N CYS A 118 16.54 14.66 -19.41
CA CYS A 118 15.86 14.07 -20.57
C CYS A 118 16.82 13.32 -21.51
N GLU A 119 18.12 13.66 -21.50
CA GLU A 119 19.16 12.96 -22.23
C GLU A 119 19.35 11.49 -21.84
N ASP A 120 18.94 11.10 -20.62
CA ASP A 120 18.97 9.71 -20.15
C ASP A 120 17.82 8.87 -20.72
N ILE A 121 16.74 9.51 -21.21
CA ILE A 121 15.51 8.83 -21.61
C ILE A 121 15.74 7.79 -22.70
N PRO A 122 16.46 8.06 -23.81
CA PRO A 122 16.66 7.05 -24.86
C PRO A 122 17.37 5.79 -24.37
N VAL A 123 18.37 5.96 -23.49
CA VAL A 123 19.15 4.85 -22.92
C VAL A 123 18.28 4.03 -21.96
N LEU A 124 17.55 4.70 -21.05
CA LEU A 124 16.64 4.06 -20.11
C LEU A 124 15.48 3.34 -20.82
N ALA A 125 14.88 3.98 -21.83
CA ALA A 125 13.80 3.42 -22.62
C ALA A 125 14.25 2.16 -23.35
N THR A 126 15.42 2.20 -23.99
CA THR A 126 16.02 1.02 -24.64
C THR A 126 16.26 -0.11 -23.63
N HIS A 127 16.78 0.20 -22.45
CA HIS A 127 17.01 -0.78 -21.39
C HIS A 127 15.70 -1.46 -20.95
N PHE A 128 14.66 -0.69 -20.60
CA PHE A 128 13.38 -1.26 -20.17
C PHE A 128 12.68 -2.03 -21.28
N LEU A 129 12.71 -1.53 -22.52
CA LEU A 129 12.16 -2.24 -23.67
C LEU A 129 12.79 -3.63 -23.79
N GLN A 130 14.12 -3.70 -23.79
CA GLN A 130 14.85 -4.95 -23.92
C GLN A 130 14.62 -5.89 -22.74
N LEU A 131 14.57 -5.35 -21.51
CA LEU A 131 14.29 -6.12 -20.31
C LEU A 131 12.95 -6.85 -20.41
N TYR A 132 11.89 -6.14 -20.82
CA TYR A 132 10.55 -6.71 -20.93
C TYR A 132 10.35 -7.56 -22.19
N ALA A 133 10.94 -7.14 -23.31
CA ALA A 133 10.96 -7.90 -24.55
C ALA A 133 11.56 -9.30 -24.34
N ARG A 134 12.68 -9.42 -23.61
CA ARG A 134 13.30 -10.71 -23.28
C ARG A 134 12.41 -11.59 -22.40
N ARG A 135 11.78 -11.00 -21.38
CA ARG A 135 10.86 -11.74 -20.48
C ARG A 135 9.65 -12.33 -21.22
N LEU A 136 9.23 -11.69 -22.32
CA LEU A 136 8.10 -12.12 -23.15
C LEU A 136 8.53 -12.89 -24.42
N GLY A 137 9.81 -13.26 -24.55
CA GLY A 137 10.31 -14.03 -25.70
C GLY A 137 10.33 -13.26 -27.03
N ARG A 138 10.36 -11.92 -27.00
CA ARG A 138 10.32 -11.03 -28.18
C ARG A 138 11.54 -10.11 -28.28
N PRO A 139 12.78 -10.62 -28.26
CA PRO A 139 14.00 -9.81 -28.12
C PRO A 139 14.27 -8.82 -29.26
N GLN A 140 13.57 -8.94 -30.40
CA GLN A 140 13.73 -8.09 -31.58
C GLN A 140 12.89 -6.80 -31.52
N LEU A 141 12.16 -6.55 -30.42
CA LEU A 141 11.41 -5.31 -30.23
C LEU A 141 12.32 -4.08 -30.21
N ARG A 142 11.92 -3.04 -30.94
CA ARG A 142 12.61 -1.74 -31.02
C ARG A 142 11.61 -0.60 -30.91
N LEU A 143 12.04 0.54 -30.40
CA LEU A 143 11.27 1.79 -30.50
C LEU A 143 11.48 2.42 -31.88
N SER A 144 10.44 3.01 -32.46
CA SER A 144 10.61 3.91 -33.61
C SER A 144 11.26 5.22 -33.18
N GLU A 145 11.86 5.95 -34.12
CA GLU A 145 12.44 7.28 -33.86
C GLU A 145 11.38 8.23 -33.29
N ASP A 146 10.18 8.24 -33.88
CA ASP A 146 9.04 9.02 -33.37
C ASP A 146 8.66 8.64 -31.93
N ALA A 147 8.73 7.35 -31.57
CA ALA A 147 8.42 6.90 -30.22
C ALA A 147 9.46 7.42 -29.22
N VAL A 148 10.75 7.42 -29.60
CA VAL A 148 11.81 8.01 -28.76
C VAL A 148 11.61 9.52 -28.61
N ALA A 149 11.34 10.23 -29.70
CA ALA A 149 11.05 11.67 -29.67
C ALA A 149 9.86 11.98 -28.75
N THR A 150 8.78 11.20 -28.86
CA THR A 150 7.59 11.34 -28.00
C THR A 150 7.94 11.13 -26.51
N LEU A 151 8.80 10.16 -26.19
CA LEU A 151 9.26 9.95 -24.80
C LEU A 151 10.12 11.10 -24.29
N MET A 152 10.90 11.75 -25.16
CA MET A 152 11.76 12.88 -24.80
C MET A 152 10.98 14.18 -24.59
N ASP A 153 9.93 14.41 -25.38
CA ASP A 153 9.08 15.60 -25.30
C ASP A 153 8.06 15.55 -24.16
N TYR A 154 7.84 14.36 -23.58
CA TYR A 154 6.90 14.19 -22.48
C TYR A 154 7.46 14.74 -21.15
N SER A 155 6.64 15.51 -20.43
CA SER A 155 7.05 16.26 -19.22
C SER A 155 7.38 15.40 -17.99
N TRP A 156 7.17 14.08 -18.04
CA TRP A 156 7.37 13.10 -16.95
C TRP A 156 7.02 13.64 -15.55
N PRO A 157 5.74 13.57 -15.14
CA PRO A 157 5.32 13.99 -13.80
C PRO A 157 5.96 13.11 -12.70
N GLY A 158 6.20 11.83 -12.99
CA GLY A 158 6.85 10.86 -12.11
C GLY A 158 8.36 10.69 -12.33
N ASN A 159 8.95 9.84 -11.47
CA ASN A 159 10.32 9.33 -11.64
C ASN A 159 10.37 8.28 -12.76
N ILE A 160 11.56 7.68 -12.96
CA ILE A 160 11.86 6.59 -13.91
C ILE A 160 10.83 5.44 -13.92
N ARG A 161 10.09 5.21 -12.82
CA ARG A 161 9.03 4.20 -12.73
C ARG A 161 7.89 4.41 -13.73
N GLU A 162 7.55 5.66 -14.05
CA GLU A 162 6.51 5.94 -15.04
C GLU A 162 6.98 5.49 -16.42
N LEU A 163 8.21 5.88 -16.81
CA LEU A 163 8.86 5.42 -18.04
C LEU A 163 8.94 3.89 -18.12
N GLU A 164 9.32 3.23 -17.01
CA GLU A 164 9.36 1.77 -16.94
C GLU A 164 7.98 1.14 -17.20
N ASN A 165 6.92 1.66 -16.58
CA ASN A 165 5.55 1.17 -16.77
C ASN A 165 5.03 1.42 -18.19
N THR A 166 5.28 2.61 -18.74
CA THR A 166 4.98 2.97 -20.14
C THR A 166 5.60 1.94 -21.08
N LEU A 167 6.88 1.64 -20.91
CA LEU A 167 7.63 0.70 -21.75
C LEU A 167 7.17 -0.74 -21.54
N HIS A 168 6.87 -1.14 -20.31
CA HIS A 168 6.29 -2.44 -20.01
C HIS A 168 4.95 -2.64 -20.76
N ASN A 169 4.06 -1.66 -20.68
CA ASN A 169 2.76 -1.69 -21.35
C ASN A 169 2.91 -1.65 -22.88
N ALA A 170 3.82 -0.83 -23.40
CA ALA A 170 4.09 -0.74 -24.83
C ALA A 170 4.54 -2.10 -25.39
N VAL A 171 5.42 -2.82 -24.68
CA VAL A 171 5.83 -4.18 -25.06
C VAL A 171 4.64 -5.14 -25.07
N LEU A 172 3.77 -5.07 -24.06
CA LEU A 172 2.59 -5.95 -23.96
C LEU A 172 1.57 -5.70 -25.07
N LEU A 173 1.36 -4.43 -25.44
CA LEU A 173 0.39 -4.00 -26.46
C LEU A 173 0.92 -4.10 -27.89
N SER A 174 2.25 -4.10 -28.05
CA SER A 174 2.88 -4.16 -29.37
C SER A 174 2.51 -5.46 -30.08
N LYS A 175 1.93 -5.37 -31.27
CA LYS A 175 1.70 -6.53 -32.15
C LYS A 175 2.87 -6.79 -33.09
N THR A 176 3.67 -5.75 -33.34
CA THR A 176 4.80 -5.68 -34.27
C THR A 176 6.13 -5.67 -33.53
N SER A 177 7.25 -5.85 -34.24
CA SER A 177 8.61 -5.68 -33.71
C SER A 177 9.01 -4.22 -33.53
N LEU A 178 8.26 -3.28 -34.11
CA LEU A 178 8.46 -1.85 -33.95
C LEU A 178 7.38 -1.27 -33.05
N VAL A 179 7.80 -0.58 -31.99
CA VAL A 179 6.95 0.14 -31.05
C VAL A 179 6.81 1.59 -31.50
N THR A 180 5.58 2.01 -31.77
CA THR A 180 5.25 3.36 -32.25
C THR A 180 4.67 4.24 -31.14
N PRO A 181 4.59 5.58 -31.30
CA PRO A 181 4.06 6.48 -30.27
C PRO A 181 2.70 6.07 -29.71
N GLN A 182 1.80 5.57 -30.56
CA GLN A 182 0.44 5.17 -30.19
C GLN A 182 0.40 4.02 -29.16
N GLN A 183 1.47 3.23 -29.09
CA GLN A 183 1.58 2.10 -28.15
C GLN A 183 2.18 2.51 -26.81
N LEU A 184 2.79 3.69 -26.70
CA LEU A 184 3.35 4.20 -25.45
C LEU A 184 2.25 4.56 -24.44
N ARG A 185 1.06 4.95 -24.91
CA ARG A 185 -0.08 5.35 -24.05
C ARG A 185 0.37 6.30 -22.92
N LEU A 186 1.11 7.34 -23.28
CA LEU A 186 1.51 8.37 -22.31
C LEU A 186 0.24 9.08 -21.84
N ASN A 187 -0.07 8.95 -20.56
CA ASN A 187 -1.25 9.59 -19.98
C ASN A 187 -0.99 11.09 -19.87
N ASN A 188 -1.57 11.89 -20.74
CA ASN A 188 -1.66 13.34 -20.54
C ASN A 188 -2.62 13.62 -19.37
N LEU A 189 -2.14 13.46 -18.14
CA LEU A 189 -2.83 13.98 -16.94
C LEU A 189 -2.95 15.53 -16.96
N THR A 190 -2.29 16.16 -17.93
CA THR A 190 -2.44 17.57 -18.30
C THR A 190 -2.87 17.67 -19.76
N GLY A 191 -4.18 17.58 -20.00
CA GLY A 191 -4.89 18.11 -21.17
C GLY A 191 -4.46 17.62 -22.55
N SER A 192 -5.09 16.55 -23.04
CA SER A 192 -5.60 16.45 -24.44
C SER A 192 -6.27 15.09 -24.60
N GLU A 193 -7.56 15.14 -24.93
CA GLU A 193 -8.46 14.11 -25.50
C GLU A 193 -8.16 12.64 -25.13
N LEU A 194 -8.97 12.08 -24.21
CA LEU A 194 -8.96 10.65 -23.95
C LEU A 194 -9.31 9.89 -25.25
N PRO A 195 -8.80 8.66 -25.44
CA PRO A 195 -9.25 7.83 -26.55
C PRO A 195 -10.79 7.66 -26.48
N PRO A 196 -11.52 7.71 -27.60
CA PRO A 196 -13.00 7.78 -27.63
C PRO A 196 -13.74 6.71 -26.81
N GLY A 197 -13.08 5.59 -26.48
CA GLY A 197 -13.65 4.51 -25.68
C GLY A 197 -13.53 4.66 -24.16
N GLU A 198 -12.48 5.34 -23.64
CA GLU A 198 -12.30 5.52 -22.19
C GLU A 198 -13.11 6.71 -21.67
N GLU A 199 -13.20 7.79 -22.46
CA GLU A 199 -14.07 8.94 -22.17
C GLU A 199 -15.55 8.54 -22.17
N ALA A 200 -15.95 7.65 -23.09
CA ALA A 200 -17.30 7.09 -23.14
C ALA A 200 -17.61 6.21 -21.92
N LEU A 201 -16.63 5.43 -21.43
CA LEU A 201 -16.81 4.61 -20.23
C LEU A 201 -16.93 5.49 -18.98
N ASP A 202 -16.05 6.48 -18.83
CA ASP A 202 -16.09 7.42 -17.70
C ASP A 202 -17.36 8.27 -17.72
N GLN A 203 -17.78 8.75 -18.89
CA GLN A 203 -19.04 9.49 -19.05
C GLN A 203 -20.24 8.59 -18.75
N PHE A 204 -20.24 7.34 -19.21
CA PHE A 204 -21.28 6.36 -18.91
C PHE A 204 -21.36 6.08 -17.40
N LEU A 205 -20.23 5.84 -16.73
CA LEU A 205 -20.20 5.60 -15.29
C LEU A 205 -20.72 6.83 -14.51
N ARG A 206 -20.29 8.04 -14.87
CA ARG A 206 -20.77 9.29 -14.26
C ARG A 206 -22.27 9.48 -14.43
N GLN A 207 -22.79 9.20 -15.62
CA GLN A 207 -24.23 9.29 -15.91
C GLN A 207 -25.02 8.26 -15.09
N GLN A 208 -24.56 7.01 -15.01
CA GLN A 208 -25.24 5.97 -14.24
C GLN A 208 -25.24 6.25 -12.72
N MET A 209 -24.19 6.88 -12.19
CA MET A 209 -24.13 7.32 -10.79
C MET A 209 -25.14 8.43 -10.47
N GLN A 210 -25.49 9.28 -11.45
CA GLN A 210 -26.43 10.39 -11.25
C GLN A 210 -27.89 10.01 -11.48
N GLN A 211 -28.16 8.97 -12.28
CA GLN A 211 -29.51 8.63 -12.75
C GLN A 211 -30.14 7.39 -12.07
N SER A 212 -29.39 6.63 -11.26
CA SER A 212 -29.86 5.33 -10.76
C SER A 212 -30.23 5.35 -9.27
N GLU A 213 -31.41 4.84 -8.93
CA GLU A 213 -31.83 4.55 -7.54
C GLU A 213 -31.22 3.24 -6.98
N THR A 214 -30.59 2.44 -7.83
CA THR A 214 -29.98 1.14 -7.47
C THR A 214 -28.45 1.22 -7.36
N PRO A 215 -27.80 0.39 -6.52
CA PRO A 215 -26.35 0.36 -6.40
C PRO A 215 -25.68 0.03 -7.74
N LEU A 216 -24.77 0.89 -8.20
CA LEU A 216 -24.09 0.75 -9.49
C LEU A 216 -23.12 -0.45 -9.52
N TYR A 217 -22.40 -0.67 -8.41
CA TYR A 217 -21.34 -1.66 -8.33
C TYR A 217 -21.79 -3.09 -8.67
N PRO A 218 -22.87 -3.65 -8.09
CA PRO A 218 -23.36 -4.98 -8.46
C PRO A 218 -23.70 -5.12 -9.95
N ARG A 219 -24.34 -4.11 -10.55
CA ARG A 219 -24.77 -4.12 -11.96
C ARG A 219 -23.59 -4.11 -12.92
N VAL A 220 -22.59 -3.28 -12.65
CA VAL A 220 -21.37 -3.22 -13.46
C VAL A 220 -20.59 -4.53 -13.38
N ILE A 221 -20.43 -5.07 -12.16
CA ILE A 221 -19.73 -6.34 -11.96
C ILE A 221 -20.47 -7.51 -12.62
N GLU A 222 -21.79 -7.58 -12.50
CA GLU A 222 -22.61 -8.58 -13.18
C GLU A 222 -22.45 -8.52 -14.69
N ALA A 223 -22.57 -7.33 -15.27
CA ALA A 223 -22.40 -7.13 -16.71
C ALA A 223 -21.00 -7.54 -17.19
N LEU A 224 -19.95 -7.14 -16.47
CA LEU A 224 -18.56 -7.51 -16.80
C LEU A 224 -18.35 -9.02 -16.75
N ILE A 225 -18.84 -9.68 -15.70
CA ILE A 225 -18.69 -11.13 -15.53
C ILE A 225 -19.48 -11.89 -16.59
N LYS A 226 -20.71 -11.47 -16.88
CA LYS A 226 -21.56 -12.09 -17.91
C LYS A 226 -20.91 -12.03 -19.29
N ASN A 227 -20.47 -10.84 -19.71
CA ASN A 227 -19.79 -10.66 -21.00
C ASN A 227 -18.48 -11.46 -21.07
N ALA A 228 -17.69 -11.49 -20.00
CA ALA A 228 -16.45 -12.27 -19.96
C ALA A 228 -16.71 -13.79 -20.07
N LEU A 229 -17.77 -14.30 -19.44
CA LEU A 229 -18.16 -15.70 -19.58
C LEU A 229 -18.68 -16.03 -20.98
N GLU A 230 -19.47 -15.15 -21.59
CA GLU A 230 -19.95 -15.32 -22.97
C GLU A 230 -18.79 -15.38 -23.98
N LEU A 231 -17.83 -14.47 -23.87
CA LEU A 231 -16.65 -14.42 -24.74
C LEU A 231 -15.70 -15.63 -24.56
N THR A 232 -15.72 -16.25 -23.39
CA THR A 232 -14.88 -17.41 -23.05
C THR A 232 -15.66 -18.73 -23.00
N GLN A 233 -16.90 -18.74 -23.51
CA GLN A 233 -17.78 -19.93 -23.57
C GLN A 233 -17.93 -20.63 -22.20
N GLY A 234 -17.98 -19.84 -21.12
CA GLY A 234 -18.14 -20.35 -19.76
C GLY A 234 -16.86 -20.81 -19.08
N ASN A 235 -15.68 -20.67 -19.70
CA ASN A 235 -14.43 -21.04 -19.07
C ASN A 235 -14.01 -20.00 -18.01
N GLN A 236 -14.32 -20.28 -16.75
CA GLN A 236 -14.04 -19.39 -15.61
C GLN A 236 -12.56 -19.01 -15.45
N LEU A 237 -11.62 -19.89 -15.81
CA LEU A 237 -10.20 -19.59 -15.68
C LEU A 237 -9.76 -18.59 -16.76
N GLN A 238 -10.29 -18.73 -17.98
CA GLN A 238 -10.08 -17.77 -19.07
C GLN A 238 -10.84 -16.47 -18.83
N ALA A 239 -12.07 -16.52 -18.31
CA ALA A 239 -12.86 -15.34 -17.95
C ALA A 239 -12.17 -14.51 -16.86
N ALA A 240 -11.61 -15.16 -15.84
CA ALA A 240 -10.86 -14.49 -14.78
C ALA A 240 -9.59 -13.83 -15.33
N ALA A 241 -8.87 -14.52 -16.23
CA ALA A 241 -7.71 -13.98 -16.90
C ALA A 241 -8.06 -12.78 -17.81
N LEU A 242 -9.18 -12.86 -18.54
CA LEU A 242 -9.69 -11.78 -19.40
C LEU A 242 -10.06 -10.53 -18.59
N LEU A 243 -10.65 -10.72 -17.41
CA LEU A 243 -11.01 -9.65 -16.47
C LEU A 243 -9.84 -9.16 -15.61
N GLY A 244 -8.66 -9.79 -15.69
CA GLY A 244 -7.51 -9.42 -14.88
C GLY A 244 -7.66 -9.70 -13.38
N ILE A 245 -8.56 -10.61 -12.98
CA ILE A 245 -8.80 -10.98 -11.57
C ILE A 245 -8.41 -12.43 -11.29
N SER A 246 -8.21 -12.77 -10.02
CA SER A 246 -7.94 -14.17 -9.65
C SER A 246 -9.18 -15.05 -9.88
N ARG A 247 -8.98 -16.33 -10.22
CA ARG A 247 -10.07 -17.32 -10.31
C ARG A 247 -10.90 -17.38 -9.03
N HIS A 248 -10.26 -17.23 -7.87
CA HIS A 248 -10.94 -17.18 -6.57
C HIS A 248 -11.90 -15.99 -6.50
N THR A 249 -11.42 -14.79 -6.86
CA THR A 249 -12.23 -13.56 -6.90
C THR A 249 -13.42 -13.69 -7.84
N LEU A 250 -13.21 -14.22 -9.05
CA LEU A 250 -14.30 -14.47 -10.00
C LEU A 250 -15.35 -15.42 -9.41
N ARG A 251 -14.90 -16.50 -8.75
CA ARG A 251 -15.78 -17.51 -8.15
C ARG A 251 -16.58 -16.94 -6.96
N THR A 252 -15.98 -16.09 -6.15
CA THR A 252 -16.69 -15.36 -5.08
C THR A 252 -17.77 -14.45 -5.66
N GLN A 253 -17.48 -13.71 -6.73
CA GLN A 253 -18.47 -12.85 -7.39
C GLN A 253 -19.59 -13.67 -8.04
N LEU A 254 -19.29 -14.80 -8.70
CA LEU A 254 -20.30 -15.72 -9.23
C LEU A 254 -21.19 -16.34 -8.14
N GLY A 255 -20.64 -16.53 -6.95
CA GLY A 255 -21.38 -16.92 -5.75
C GLY A 255 -22.36 -15.86 -5.28
N HIS A 256 -21.92 -14.60 -5.23
CA HIS A 256 -22.77 -13.46 -4.85
C HIS A 256 -23.88 -13.20 -5.89
N LEU A 257 -23.63 -13.49 -7.16
CA LEU A 257 -24.60 -13.39 -8.26
C LEU A 257 -25.54 -14.61 -8.36
N GLY A 258 -25.38 -15.62 -7.51
CA GLY A 258 -26.25 -16.80 -7.48
C GLY A 258 -26.07 -17.79 -8.63
N VAL A 259 -25.07 -17.57 -9.50
CA VAL A 259 -24.77 -18.43 -10.67
C VAL A 259 -24.12 -19.75 -10.27
N ILE A 260 -23.48 -19.80 -9.10
CA ILE A 260 -22.85 -21.01 -8.53
C ILE A 260 -23.17 -21.11 -7.03
N LYS A 261 -23.51 -22.32 -6.56
CA LYS A 261 -23.61 -22.60 -5.12
C LYS A 261 -22.24 -22.45 -4.45
N THR A 262 -22.07 -21.41 -3.64
CA THR A 262 -20.88 -21.25 -2.80
C THR A 262 -21.14 -21.93 -1.46
N ALA A 263 -20.21 -22.78 -1.00
CA ALA A 263 -20.29 -23.36 0.34
C ALA A 263 -20.31 -22.23 1.39
N PRO A 264 -21.15 -22.30 2.44
CA PRO A 264 -21.34 -21.18 3.33
C PRO A 264 -20.06 -20.88 4.11
N HIS A 265 -19.64 -19.62 4.09
CA HIS A 265 -18.73 -19.08 5.09
C HIS A 265 -19.41 -19.15 6.46
N PHE A 266 -18.77 -19.81 7.42
CA PHE A 266 -19.24 -19.93 8.80
C PHE A 266 -19.19 -18.54 9.46
N THR A 267 -20.31 -17.82 9.44
CA THR A 267 -20.51 -16.66 10.31
C THR A 267 -21.00 -17.19 11.66
N ALA A 268 -20.23 -16.91 12.71
CA ALA A 268 -20.59 -17.24 14.08
C ALA A 268 -21.95 -16.61 14.41
N SER A 269 -22.94 -17.48 14.61
CA SER A 269 -24.33 -17.12 14.84
C SER A 269 -24.47 -16.46 16.21
N ALA A 270 -24.71 -15.15 16.23
CA ALA A 270 -25.39 -14.49 17.33
C ALA A 270 -26.82 -15.04 17.38
N ARG A 271 -27.09 -15.94 18.32
CA ARG A 271 -28.44 -16.45 18.59
C ARG A 271 -29.19 -15.42 19.42
N HIS A 272 -30.09 -14.67 18.79
CA HIS A 272 -31.22 -14.07 19.48
C HIS A 272 -32.36 -15.09 19.52
N PHE A 273 -32.76 -15.40 20.74
CA PHE A 273 -33.91 -16.21 21.12
C PHE A 273 -35.21 -15.41 20.90
N SER A 274 -36.14 -16.01 20.16
CA SER A 274 -37.59 -15.92 20.33
C SER A 274 -38.18 -16.97 19.39
N GLU A 275 -39.19 -17.76 19.67
CA GLU A 275 -40.05 -18.06 20.82
C GLU A 275 -41.02 -19.09 20.22
N SER A 276 -41.32 -20.22 20.88
CA SER A 276 -42.66 -20.82 20.92
C SER A 276 -42.68 -22.21 21.57
N ALA A 277 -43.72 -22.38 22.39
CA ALA A 277 -44.36 -23.61 22.83
C ALA A 277 -43.76 -24.38 24.00
N ALA A 278 -44.08 -23.88 25.20
CA ALA A 278 -44.93 -24.57 26.17
C ALA A 278 -44.85 -26.11 26.25
N ARG A 279 -44.31 -26.63 27.35
CA ARG A 279 -45.10 -27.19 28.47
C ARG A 279 -44.20 -27.83 29.53
N THR A 280 -44.69 -27.72 30.77
CA THR A 280 -44.46 -28.56 31.96
C THR A 280 -43.14 -28.47 32.71
N GLY A 281 -43.24 -28.09 33.99
CA GLY A 281 -42.38 -28.63 35.04
C GLY A 281 -41.91 -27.61 36.07
N ALA A 282 -42.64 -27.54 37.18
CA ALA A 282 -42.38 -26.77 38.39
C ALA A 282 -40.96 -26.95 38.99
N GLY A 283 -40.49 -25.94 39.74
CA GLY A 283 -39.48 -26.18 40.77
C GLY A 283 -38.60 -25.00 41.17
N THR A 284 -39.01 -24.30 42.23
CA THR A 284 -38.16 -23.74 43.30
C THR A 284 -37.15 -22.64 42.97
N ALA A 285 -37.54 -21.43 43.34
CA ALA A 285 -36.68 -20.27 43.56
C ALA A 285 -35.89 -20.42 44.88
N HIS A 286 -34.58 -20.15 44.82
CA HIS A 286 -33.83 -19.73 46.00
C HIS A 286 -32.61 -18.86 45.63
N ARG A 287 -32.65 -17.63 46.19
CA ARG A 287 -31.57 -16.92 46.90
C ARG A 287 -30.40 -16.25 46.16
N LEU A 288 -30.30 -14.95 46.52
CA LEU A 288 -29.10 -14.13 46.80
C LEU A 288 -28.38 -13.45 45.64
N SER A 289 -28.67 -12.16 45.47
CA SER A 289 -27.61 -11.17 45.27
C SER A 289 -27.98 -9.88 46.00
N GLU A 290 -27.20 -9.59 47.05
CA GLU A 290 -27.16 -8.34 47.77
C GLU A 290 -25.82 -7.67 47.41
N ILE A 291 -25.86 -6.34 47.24
CA ILE A 291 -24.75 -5.40 47.44
C ILE A 291 -23.70 -5.31 46.31
N TRP A 292 -23.71 -4.20 45.55
CA TRP A 292 -22.71 -3.11 45.66
C TRP A 292 -22.86 -2.08 44.51
N GLN A 293 -23.04 -0.79 44.85
CA GLN A 293 -23.03 0.37 43.94
C GLN A 293 -21.63 1.01 43.86
N PRO A 294 -21.20 1.60 42.73
CA PRO A 294 -19.94 2.35 42.65
C PRO A 294 -20.12 3.84 43.01
N ARG A 295 -19.19 4.38 43.81
CA ARG A 295 -19.06 5.82 44.11
C ARG A 295 -18.24 6.55 43.04
N HIS A 296 -18.71 7.74 42.67
CA HIS A 296 -17.93 8.80 41.99
C HIS A 296 -16.92 9.46 42.95
N PRO A 297 -15.83 10.08 42.46
CA PRO A 297 -15.13 11.13 43.18
C PRO A 297 -15.40 12.53 42.61
N GLU A 298 -15.56 13.46 43.56
CA GLU A 298 -15.80 14.90 43.42
C GLU A 298 -14.64 15.71 42.84
N SER A 299 -15.04 16.83 42.27
CA SER A 299 -14.32 18.07 41.96
C SER A 299 -13.74 18.79 43.19
N ALA A 300 -12.58 19.46 43.02
CA ALA A 300 -12.07 20.49 43.91
C ALA A 300 -11.69 21.76 43.11
N PRO A 301 -11.86 23.00 43.64
CA PRO A 301 -11.67 24.23 42.88
C PRO A 301 -10.30 24.90 43.09
N VAL A 302 -10.05 25.86 42.19
CA VAL A 302 -8.89 26.75 42.03
C VAL A 302 -8.92 27.91 43.03
N THR A 303 -7.77 28.26 43.61
CA THR A 303 -7.34 29.64 43.87
C THR A 303 -5.82 29.74 43.71
N GLY A 304 -5.35 30.85 43.12
CA GLY A 304 -3.93 31.15 42.98
C GLY A 304 -3.58 32.51 43.57
N THR A 305 -2.30 32.73 43.88
CA THR A 305 -1.69 34.06 43.99
C THR A 305 -0.16 33.97 43.78
N ALA A 306 0.40 35.01 43.15
CA ALA A 306 1.80 35.21 42.76
C ALA A 306 2.71 35.73 43.90
N ALA A 307 4.03 35.56 43.77
CA ALA A 307 5.08 36.62 43.84
C ALA A 307 6.51 36.09 44.14
N GLY A 308 7.45 36.43 43.25
CA GLY A 308 8.81 36.97 43.52
C GLY A 308 9.86 36.20 44.34
N ARG A 309 10.89 35.65 43.69
CA ARG A 309 12.25 36.21 43.53
C ARG A 309 13.11 35.25 42.71
#